data_AF-X1DI78-F1
#
_entry.id   AF-X1DI78-F1
#
_cell.length_a   1.000
_cell.length_b   1.000
_cell.length_c   1.000
_cell.angle_alpha   90.00
_cell.angle_beta   90.00
_cell.angle_gamma   90.00
#
_symmetry.space_group_name_H-M   'P 1'
#
loop_
_entity.id
_entity.type
_entity.pdbx_description
1 polymer ?
#
loop_
_entity_poly.entity_id
_entity_poly.type
_entity_poly.pdbx_seq_one_letter_code
_entity_poly.pdbx_strand_id
1 'polypeptide(L)' 'MNVVLIIIDTLRQDHVGCYGNRWIKTPYLDSLAKESVLFTHAYPGSLPTLQVRRV' A
#
# COMPACT_ATOMS: atom_id res chain seq x y z
N MET A 1 -2.99 -22.88 -7.18
CA MET A 1 -3.11 -21.65 -6.37
C MET A 1 -2.20 -20.61 -6.98
N ASN A 2 -2.73 -19.43 -7.29
CA ASN A 2 -1.99 -18.37 -7.96
C ASN A 2 -1.86 -17.19 -7.00
N VAL A 3 -0.72 -16.50 -7.02
CA VAL A 3 -0.46 -15.34 -6.17
C VAL A 3 -0.06 -14.17 -7.06
N VAL A 4 -0.65 -12.99 -6.81
CA VAL A 4 -0.32 -11.74 -7.50
C VAL A 4 0.22 -10.76 -6.46
N LEU A 5 1.44 -10.27 -6.67
CA LEU A 5 2.08 -9.26 -5.83
C LEU A 5 2.09 -7.92 -6.55
N ILE A 6 1.39 -6.94 -5.98
CA ILE A 6 1.34 -5.57 -6.51
C ILE A 6 2.21 -4.68 -5.61
N ILE A 7 3.22 -4.03 -6.19
CA ILE A 7 4.08 -3.05 -5.50
C ILE A 7 3.98 -1.74 -6.26
N ILE A 8 3.73 -0.65 -5.52
CA ILE A 8 3.63 0.70 -6.07
C ILE A 8 4.84 1.50 -5.57
N ASP A 9 5.58 2.11 -6.48
CA ASP A 9 6.77 2.89 -6.13
C ASP A 9 6.39 4.19 -5.44
N THR A 10 7.04 4.46 -4.30
CA THR A 10 6.95 5.74 -3.56
C THR A 10 5.52 6.10 -3.10
N LEU A 11 4.60 5.13 -3.02
CA LEU A 11 3.25 5.37 -2.48
C LEU A 11 3.30 5.61 -0.97
N ARG A 12 2.78 6.75 -0.54
CA ARG A 12 2.63 7.07 0.88
C ARG A 12 1.30 6.57 1.42
N GLN A 13 1.32 6.03 2.64
CA GLN A 13 0.13 5.53 3.32
C GLN A 13 -0.97 6.60 3.45
N ASP A 14 -0.59 7.84 3.79
CA ASP A 14 -1.52 8.95 3.96
C ASP A 14 -2.13 9.44 2.65
N HIS A 15 -1.78 8.87 1.49
CA HIS A 15 -2.34 9.20 0.17
C HIS A 15 -3.37 8.17 -0.32
N VAL A 16 -3.76 7.22 0.54
CA VAL A 16 -4.70 6.15 0.21
C VAL A 16 -5.96 6.27 1.07
N GLY A 17 -7.12 6.17 0.43
CA GLY A 17 -8.43 6.39 1.05
C GLY A 17 -8.72 5.44 2.22
N CYS A 18 -8.39 4.15 2.08
CA CYS A 18 -8.56 3.16 3.14
C CYS A 18 -7.73 3.43 4.42
N TYR A 19 -6.73 4.30 4.34
CA TYR A 19 -5.95 4.79 5.48
C TYR A 19 -6.43 6.14 6.03
N GLY A 20 -7.57 6.65 5.55
CA GLY A 20 -8.22 7.85 6.07
C GLY A 20 -8.04 9.11 5.22
N ASN A 21 -7.41 9.02 4.04
CA ASN A 21 -7.32 10.17 3.13
C ASN A 21 -8.71 10.52 2.56
N ARG A 22 -9.10 11.80 2.63
CA ARG A 22 -10.40 12.30 2.11
C ARG A 22 -10.29 13.15 0.84
N TRP A 23 -9.08 13.44 0.39
CA TRP A 23 -8.79 14.29 -0.76
C TRP A 23 -8.50 13.49 -2.03
N ILE A 24 -7.61 12.50 -1.92
CA ILE A 24 -7.18 11.62 -3.00
C ILE A 24 -8.15 10.45 -3.09
N LYS A 25 -8.58 10.14 -4.31
CA LYS A 25 -9.56 9.08 -4.58
C LYS A 25 -8.85 7.79 -5.02
N THR A 26 -8.96 6.74 -4.21
CA THR A 26 -8.40 5.41 -4.50
C THR A 26 -9.48 4.32 -4.49
N PRO A 27 -10.59 4.47 -5.26
CA PRO A 27 -11.79 3.67 -5.08
C PRO A 27 -11.57 2.16 -5.21
N TYR A 28 -10.64 1.72 -6.07
CA TYR A 28 -10.34 0.31 -6.26
C TYR A 28 -9.49 -0.28 -5.12
N LEU A 29 -8.53 0.47 -4.59
CA LEU A 29 -7.78 0.05 -3.39
C LEU A 29 -8.69 0.05 -2.16
N ASP A 30 -9.60 1.02 -2.08
CA ASP A 30 -10.56 1.13 -0.98
C ASP A 30 -11.57 -0.02 -1.01
N SER A 31 -12.01 -0.45 -2.20
CA SER A 31 -12.86 -1.63 -2.36
C SER A 31 -12.12 -2.90 -1.97
N LEU A 32 -10.87 -3.08 -2.42
CA LEU A 32 -10.06 -4.23 -2.07
C LEU A 32 -9.85 -4.35 -0.56
N ALA A 33 -9.60 -3.23 0.11
CA ALA A 33 -9.38 -3.18 1.55
C ALA A 33 -10.61 -3.62 2.37
N LYS A 34 -11.84 -3.44 1.87
CA LYS A 34 -13.07 -3.88 2.55
C LYS A 34 -13.23 -5.40 2.60
N GLU A 35 -12.62 -6.10 1.64
CA GLU A 35 -12.69 -7.56 1.50
C GLU A 35 -11.38 -8.24 1.93
N SER A 36 -10.42 -7.47 2.45
CA SER A 36 -9.06 -7.92 2.77
C SER A 36 -8.67 -7.57 4.20
N VAL A 37 -7.50 -8.07 4.62
CA VAL A 37 -6.86 -7.61 5.85
C VAL A 37 -6.02 -6.37 5.55
N LEU A 38 -6.30 -5.27 6.25
CA LEU A 38 -5.54 -4.03 6.15
C LEU A 38 -4.50 -3.94 7.26
N PHE A 39 -3.22 -3.86 6.90
CA PHE A 39 -2.14 -3.64 7.87
C PHE A 39 -1.97 -2.13 8.13
N THR A 40 -2.14 -1.70 9.37
CA THR A 40 -1.98 -0.28 9.79
C THR A 40 -0.56 0.05 10.24
N HIS A 41 0.27 -0.96 10.51
CA HIS A 41 1.64 -0.85 11.01
C HIS A 41 2.60 -1.64 10.10
N ALA A 42 2.66 -1.28 8.83
CA ALA A 42 3.54 -1.90 7.83
C ALA A 42 4.75 -0.98 7.54
N TYR A 43 5.94 -1.40 7.95
CA TYR A 43 7.18 -0.65 7.77
C TYR A 43 8.12 -1.35 6.79
N PRO A 44 8.74 -0.63 5.83
CA PRO A 44 9.74 -1.21 4.96
C PRO A 44 11.03 -1.49 5.73
N GLY A 45 11.84 -2.43 5.24
CA GLY A 45 13.15 -2.74 5.82
C GLY A 45 14.22 -1.66 5.59
N SER A 46 13.93 -0.63 4.80
CA SER A 46 14.81 0.51 4.53
C SER A 46 14.00 1.74 4.07
N LEU A 47 14.63 2.91 4.00
CA LEU A 47 13.99 4.17 3.60
C LEU A 47 13.65 4.22 2.10
N PRO A 48 12.66 5.06 1.70
CA PRO A 48 12.45 5.38 0.29
C PRO A 48 13.77 5.90 -0.31
N THR A 49 14.10 5.49 -1.54
CA THR A 49 15.38 5.74 -2.27
C THR A 49 16.60 4.90 -1.87
N LEU A 50 16.56 4.15 -0.77
CA LEU A 50 17.56 3.10 -0.48
C LEU A 50 17.11 1.74 -1.04
N GLN A 51 18.05 0.81 -1.21
CA GLN A 51 17.76 -0.54 -1.67
C GLN A 51 16.86 -1.27 -0.64
N VAL A 52 15.55 -1.34 -0.91
CA VAL A 52 14.60 -2.14 -0.13
C VAL A 52 14.44 -3.54 -0.72
N ARG A 53 14.45 -3.65 -2.06
CA ARG A 53 14.28 -4.92 -2.76
C ARG A 53 15.65 -5.59 -2.95
N ARG A 54 15.79 -6.82 -2.45
CA ARG A 54 16.94 -7.67 -2.77
C ARG A 54 16.60 -8.42 -4.05
N VAL A 55 17.51 -8.36 -5.01
CA VAL A 55 17.49 -9.18 -6.23
C VAL A 55 18.34 -10.42 -6.03
#